data_AF-E2CT05-F1
#
_entry.id   AF-E2CT05-F1
#
_cell.length_a   1.000
_cell.length_b   1.000
_cell.length_c   1.000
_cell.angle_alpha   90.00
_cell.angle_beta   90.00
_cell.angle_gamma   90.00
#
_symmetry.space_group_name_H-M   'P 1'
#
loop_
_entity.id
_entity.type
_entity.pdbx_description
1 polymer ?
#
loop_
_entity_poly.entity_id
_entity_poly.type
_entity_poly.pdbx_seq_one_letter_code
_entity_poly.pdbx_strand_id
1 'polypeptide(L)' 'LFYYVMSALGITAGVHRLWSHRTYKARLPLRVFLIIANTMAFQ' A
#
# COMPACT_ATOMS: atom_id res chain seq x y z
N LEU A 1 0.81 13.91 10.54
CA LEU A 1 -0.51 13.30 10.26
C LEU A 1 -0.58 12.70 8.84
N PHE A 2 -0.38 13.50 7.79
CA PHE A 2 -0.45 13.05 6.39
C PHE A 2 0.50 11.86 6.08
N TYR A 3 1.76 11.95 6.49
CA TYR A 3 2.76 10.90 6.30
C TYR A 3 2.37 9.56 6.95
N TYR A 4 1.82 9.63 8.17
CA TYR A 4 1.36 8.45 8.92
C TYR A 4 0.19 7.74 8.23
N VAL A 5 -0.77 8.51 7.69
CA VAL A 5 -1.91 7.96 6.94
C VAL A 5 -1.44 7.30 5.64
N MET A 6 -0.48 7.90 4.92
CA MET A 6 0.09 7.32 3.72
C MET A 6 0.82 6.00 4.00
N SER A 7 1.65 5.95 5.03
CA SER A 7 2.33 4.71 5.44
C SER A 7 1.34 3.63 5.88
N ALA A 8 0.32 3.98 6.67
CA ALA A 8 -0.73 3.04 7.09
C ALA A 8 -1.53 2.46 5.91
N LEU A 9 -1.81 3.28 4.88
CA LEU A 9 -2.44 2.82 3.63
C LEU A 9 -1.54 1.87 2.83
N GLY A 10 -0.23 2.12 2.77
CA GLY A 10 0.75 1.23 2.14
C GLY A 10 0.76 -0.18 2.76
N ILE A 11 0.70 -0.26 4.09
CA ILE A 11 0.69 -1.53 4.82
C ILE A 11 -0.67 -2.25 4.66
N THR A 12 -1.77 -1.55 4.92
CA THR A 12 -3.12 -2.18 4.97
C THR A 12 -3.70 -2.44 3.58
N ALA A 13 -3.65 -1.45 2.68
CA ALA A 13 -4.18 -1.60 1.33
C ALA A 13 -3.15 -2.23 0.36
N GLY A 14 -1.85 -2.14 0.66
CA GLY A 14 -0.78 -2.78 -0.10
C GLY A 14 -0.46 -4.19 0.42
N VAL A 15 0.45 -4.31 1.40
CA VAL A 15 0.97 -5.62 1.87
C VAL A 15 -0.16 -6.54 2.32
N HIS A 16 -1.05 -6.07 3.18
CA HIS A 16 -2.07 -6.93 3.76
C HIS A 16 -3.13 -7.37 2.73
N ARG A 17 -3.76 -6.42 2.02
CA ARG A 17 -4.90 -6.73 1.15
C ARG A 17 -4.53 -7.06 -0.29
N LEU A 18 -3.52 -6.41 -0.89
CA LEU A 18 -3.15 -6.60 -2.29
C LEU A 18 -2.14 -7.75 -2.47
N TRP A 19 -1.08 -7.81 -1.65
CA TRP A 19 -0.03 -8.83 -1.82
C TRP A 19 -0.26 -10.09 -1.00
N SER A 20 -0.70 -9.97 0.27
CA SER A 20 -0.89 -11.13 1.16
C SER A 20 -2.23 -11.82 0.90
N HIS A 21 -3.34 -11.07 0.87
CA HIS A 21 -4.67 -11.65 0.65
C HIS A 21 -5.17 -11.61 -0.79
N ARG A 22 -4.47 -10.93 -1.72
CA ARG A 22 -4.87 -10.72 -3.13
C ARG A 22 -6.37 -10.45 -3.33
N THR A 23 -6.99 -9.72 -2.40
CA THR A 23 -8.45 -9.55 -2.34
C THR A 23 -8.98 -8.74 -3.53
N TYR A 24 -8.12 -7.96 -4.20
CA TYR A 24 -8.48 -7.18 -5.38
C TYR A 24 -7.29 -7.04 -6.35
N LYS A 25 -7.58 -6.95 -7.65
CA LYS A 25 -6.57 -6.65 -8.69
C LYS A 25 -6.43 -5.13 -8.85
N ALA A 26 -5.40 -4.55 -8.25
CA ALA A 26 -5.03 -3.16 -8.46
C ALA A 26 -4.45 -2.95 -9.87
N ARG A 27 -4.88 -1.87 -10.54
CA ARG A 27 -4.30 -1.42 -11.82
C ARG A 27 -2.91 -0.83 -11.58
N LEU A 28 -2.02 -0.85 -12.58
CA LEU A 28 -0.64 -0.35 -12.50
C LEU A 28 -0.46 0.97 -11.71
N PRO A 29 -1.23 2.05 -11.95
CA PRO A 29 -1.04 3.30 -11.21
C PRO A 29 -1.32 3.16 -9.70
N LEU A 30 -2.36 2.41 -9.32
CA LEU A 30 -2.69 2.16 -7.92
C LEU A 30 -1.62 1.28 -7.25
N ARG A 31 -1.03 0.35 -8.01
CA ARG A 31 0.04 -0.53 -7.54
C ARG A 31 1.32 0.26 -7.25
N VAL A 32 1.69 1.20 -8.11
CA VAL A 32 2.85 2.09 -7.89
C VAL A 32 2.63 2.99 -6.68
N PHE A 33 1.44 3.60 -6.55
CA PHE A 33 1.10 4.41 -5.37
C PHE A 33 1.23 3.62 -4.06
N LEU A 34 0.71 2.39 -4.04
CA LEU A 34 0.80 1.52 -2.86
C LEU A 34 2.24 1.06 -2.56
N ILE A 35 3.08 0.81 -3.57
CA ILE A 35 4.51 0.52 -3.37
C ILE A 35 5.22 1.72 -2.71
N ILE A 36 5.03 2.93 -3.24
CA ILE A 36 5.65 4.15 -2.69
C ILE A 36 5.18 4.38 -1.26
N ALA A 37 3.88 4.23 -1.00
CA ALA A 37 3.29 4.29 0.34
C ALA A 37 3.88 3.26 1.31
N ASN A 38 4.18 2.05 0.82
CA ASN A 38 4.77 0.99 1.63
C ASN A 38 6.27 1.20 1.87
N THR A 39 7.02 1.69 0.88
CA THR A 39 8.43 2.09 1.06
C THR A 39 8.56 3.23 2.07
N MET A 40 7.63 4.18 2.08
CA MET A 40 7.55 5.21 3.12
C MET A 40 7.16 4.67 4.50
N ALA A 41 6.56 3.48 4.56
CA ALA A 41 6.22 2.81 5.81
C ALA A 41 7.41 2.05 6.42
N PHE A 42 8.47 1.79 5.63
CA PHE A 42 9.70 1.12 6.07
C PHE A 42 9.43 -0.23 6.79
N GLN A 43 8.42 -0.98 6.31
CA GLN A 43 8.04 -2.31 6.80
C GLN A 43 8.35 -3.41 5.79
#